data_AF-A0A090WHI7-F1
#
_entry.id   AF-A0A090WHI7-F1
#
_cell.length_a   1.000
_cell.length_b   1.000
_cell.length_c   1.000
_cell.angle_alpha   90.00
_cell.angle_beta   90.00
_cell.angle_gamma   90.00
#
_symmetry.space_group_name_H-M   'P 1'
#
loop_
_entity.id
_entity.type
_entity.pdbx_description
1 polymer ?
#
loop_
_entity_poly.entity_id
_entity_poly.type
_entity_poly.pdbx_seq_one_letter_code
_entity_poly.pdbx_strand_id
1 'polypeptide(L)'
;MNHISKQDCYETLVAQRSSKRQVGNEWLFDLPKRLWKFLVASINLTEKNWADCSNNDLQNLAAVLTASTFSINGKSTFKEEFVTAGGVDLKEINFKTFASKKQENLYLAGEVLNIDAITGGFNFQNAWTGGWIIAQSISID
;
A
#
# COMPACT_ATOMS: atom_id res chain seq x y z
N MET A 1 -2.37 9.90 -10.13
CA MET A 1 -2.25 11.21 -9.42
C MET A 1 -0.99 11.22 -8.55
N ASN A 2 0.20 11.06 -9.13
CA ASN A 2 1.41 11.22 -8.33
C ASN A 2 1.71 12.73 -8.25
N HIS A 3 1.44 13.32 -7.08
CA HIS A 3 1.85 14.67 -6.64
C HIS A 3 0.96 15.88 -7.00
N ILE A 4 -0.36 15.74 -7.19
CA ILE A 4 -1.22 16.93 -7.17
C ILE A 4 -1.53 17.32 -5.71
N SER A 5 -1.26 18.56 -5.30
CA SER A 5 -1.66 19.01 -3.98
C SER A 5 -3.18 19.20 -3.91
N LYS A 6 -3.76 19.22 -2.71
CA LYS A 6 -5.18 19.53 -2.54
C LYS A 6 -5.53 20.91 -3.15
N GLN A 7 -4.61 21.87 -3.06
CA GLN A 7 -4.80 23.21 -3.60
C GLN A 7 -4.82 23.21 -5.13
N ASP A 8 -3.85 22.55 -5.78
CA ASP A 8 -3.81 22.44 -7.24
C ASP A 8 -5.03 21.68 -7.78
N CYS A 9 -5.47 20.64 -7.04
CA CYS A 9 -6.69 19.92 -7.34
C CYS A 9 -7.90 20.86 -7.29
N TYR A 10 -8.05 21.63 -6.21
CA TYR A 10 -9.13 22.61 -6.06
C TYR A 10 -9.12 23.65 -7.18
N GLU A 11 -7.97 24.20 -7.54
CA GLU A 11 -7.85 25.19 -8.63
C GLU A 11 -8.28 24.62 -9.98
N THR A 12 -7.90 23.37 -10.27
CA THR A 12 -8.34 22.65 -11.47
C THR A 12 -9.86 22.45 -11.49
N LEU A 13 -10.46 22.17 -10.34
CA LEU A 13 -11.91 22.02 -10.20
C LEU A 13 -12.65 23.35 -10.36
N VAL A 14 -12.11 24.45 -9.83
CA VAL A 14 -12.67 25.81 -9.99
C VAL A 14 -12.69 26.21 -11.47
N ALA A 15 -11.68 25.83 -12.25
CA ALA A 15 -11.63 26.10 -13.69
C ALA A 15 -12.81 25.46 -14.48
N GLN A 16 -13.50 24.46 -13.92
CA GLN A 16 -14.65 23.82 -14.57
C GLN A 16 -15.98 24.56 -14.37
N ARG A 17 -16.04 25.62 -13.56
CA ARG A 17 -17.30 26.31 -13.23
C ARG A 17 -18.07 26.89 -14.41
N SER A 18 -17.45 27.05 -15.57
CA SER A 18 -18.14 27.46 -16.80
C SER A 18 -18.90 26.30 -17.47
N SER A 19 -18.60 25.05 -17.10
CA SER A 19 -19.24 23.86 -17.68
C SER A 19 -20.67 23.70 -17.17
N LYS A 20 -21.60 23.48 -18.11
CA LYS A 20 -22.99 23.09 -17.81
C LYS A 20 -23.17 21.58 -17.73
N ARG A 21 -22.09 20.80 -17.81
CA ARG A 21 -22.15 19.35 -17.68
C ARG A 21 -22.20 18.95 -16.22
N GLN A 22 -22.77 17.78 -15.97
CA GLN A 22 -22.81 17.18 -14.64
C GLN A 22 -21.42 16.71 -14.22
N VAL A 23 -21.07 16.96 -12.94
CA VAL A 23 -19.77 16.59 -12.35
C VAL A 23 -19.52 15.09 -12.53
N GLY A 24 -20.52 14.23 -12.32
CA GLY A 24 -20.35 12.77 -12.45
C GLY A 24 -20.04 12.27 -13.87
N ASN A 25 -20.28 13.08 -14.90
CA ASN A 25 -20.11 12.71 -16.31
C ASN A 25 -18.90 13.37 -16.99
N GLU A 26 -18.18 14.23 -16.27
CA GLU A 26 -16.97 14.91 -16.73
C GLU A 26 -15.84 14.62 -15.73
N TRP A 27 -15.15 13.50 -15.96
CA TRP A 27 -14.06 13.06 -15.08
C TRP A 27 -12.73 13.69 -15.48
N LEU A 28 -11.93 14.02 -14.48
CA LEU A 28 -10.66 14.75 -14.62
C LEU A 28 -9.48 13.89 -14.14
N PHE A 29 -8.27 14.46 -14.28
CA PHE A 29 -7.02 13.91 -13.72
C PHE A 29 -6.64 12.51 -14.23
N ASP A 30 -7.13 12.15 -15.41
CA ASP A 30 -6.96 10.82 -16.01
C ASP A 30 -7.40 9.68 -15.07
N LEU A 31 -8.42 9.94 -14.25
CA LEU A 31 -8.97 8.94 -13.34
C LEU A 31 -9.87 7.97 -14.11
N PRO A 32 -9.85 6.67 -13.75
CA PRO A 32 -10.83 5.73 -14.26
C PRO A 32 -12.26 6.22 -13.97
N LYS A 33 -13.10 6.27 -15.01
CA LYS A 33 -14.49 6.75 -14.92
C LYS A 33 -15.28 6.16 -13.75
N ARG A 34 -15.07 4.87 -13.46
CA ARG A 34 -15.73 4.18 -12.34
C ARG A 34 -15.31 4.72 -10.98
N LEU A 35 -14.01 5.00 -10.79
CA LEU A 35 -13.49 5.60 -9.56
C LEU A 35 -14.01 7.03 -9.37
N TRP A 36 -13.98 7.83 -10.44
CA TRP A 36 -14.54 9.18 -10.42
C TRP A 36 -15.99 9.19 -9.94
N LYS A 37 -16.85 8.38 -10.57
CA LYS A 37 -18.27 8.29 -10.20
C LYS A 37 -18.47 7.89 -8.74
N PHE A 38 -17.69 6.94 -8.23
CA PHE A 38 -17.75 6.52 -6.85
C PHE A 38 -17.39 7.65 -5.87
N LEU A 39 -16.30 8.38 -6.14
CA LEU A 39 -15.86 9.49 -5.30
C LEU A 39 -16.80 10.71 -5.35
N VAL A 40 -17.35 11.03 -6.52
CA VAL A 40 -18.33 12.13 -6.66
C VAL A 40 -19.66 11.78 -5.99
N ALA A 41 -20.07 10.51 -6.05
CA ALA A 41 -21.29 10.03 -5.40
C ALA A 41 -21.19 10.07 -3.87
N SER A 42 -20.01 9.87 -3.27
CA SER A 42 -19.84 9.91 -1.82
C SER A 42 -20.11 11.29 -1.19
N ILE A 43 -20.14 12.34 -2.01
CA ILE A 43 -20.46 13.72 -1.61
C ILE A 43 -21.69 14.29 -2.32
N ASN A 44 -22.52 13.42 -2.93
CA ASN A 44 -23.79 13.79 -3.57
C ASN A 44 -23.68 14.82 -4.71
N LEU A 45 -22.59 14.83 -5.46
CA LEU A 45 -22.39 15.77 -6.57
C LEU A 45 -22.64 15.17 -7.97
N THR A 46 -23.03 13.90 -8.08
CA THR A 46 -23.08 13.16 -9.34
C THR A 46 -23.93 13.84 -10.42
N GLU A 47 -25.13 14.29 -10.03
CA GLU A 47 -26.10 14.90 -10.95
C GLU A 47 -26.00 16.44 -11.01
N LYS A 48 -25.13 17.04 -10.19
CA LYS A 48 -24.97 18.49 -10.10
C LYS A 48 -24.12 18.99 -11.25
N ASN A 49 -24.47 20.13 -11.85
CA ASN A 49 -23.61 20.75 -12.87
C ASN A 49 -22.44 21.48 -12.23
N TRP A 50 -21.30 21.55 -12.93
CA TRP A 50 -20.15 22.31 -12.46
C TRP A 50 -20.45 23.79 -12.19
N ALA A 51 -21.27 24.41 -13.03
CA ALA A 51 -21.73 25.79 -12.87
C ALA A 51 -22.51 26.05 -11.56
N ASP A 52 -23.12 25.01 -10.99
CA ASP A 52 -23.93 25.11 -9.78
C ASP A 52 -23.12 24.77 -8.50
N CYS A 53 -21.87 24.35 -8.63
CA CYS A 53 -21.02 23.94 -7.51
C CYS A 53 -20.49 25.14 -6.71
N SER A 54 -20.83 25.16 -5.41
CA SER A 54 -20.32 26.14 -4.45
C SER A 54 -18.82 25.95 -4.18
N ASN A 55 -18.17 26.92 -3.54
CA ASN A 55 -16.78 26.75 -3.08
C ASN A 55 -16.64 25.55 -2.14
N ASN A 56 -17.64 25.33 -1.28
CA ASN A 56 -17.65 24.20 -0.35
C ASN A 56 -17.74 22.85 -1.07
N ASP A 57 -18.56 22.76 -2.13
CA ASP A 57 -18.66 21.55 -2.95
C ASP A 57 -17.32 21.19 -3.59
N LEU A 58 -16.62 22.17 -4.16
CA LEU A 58 -15.33 21.97 -4.79
C LEU A 58 -14.22 21.66 -3.78
N GLN A 59 -14.27 22.25 -2.58
CA GLN A 59 -13.36 21.90 -1.48
C GLN A 59 -13.57 20.45 -1.00
N ASN A 60 -14.82 20.01 -0.91
CA ASN A 60 -15.15 18.63 -0.54
C ASN A 60 -14.73 17.64 -1.63
N LEU A 61 -14.96 17.98 -2.90
CA LEU A 61 -14.52 17.17 -4.03
C LEU A 61 -12.99 17.05 -4.07
N ALA A 62 -12.26 18.16 -3.89
CA ALA A 62 -10.81 18.13 -3.77
C ALA A 62 -10.36 17.22 -2.61
N ALA A 63 -11.00 17.34 -1.44
CA ALA A 63 -10.68 16.52 -0.28
C ALA A 63 -10.89 15.03 -0.53
N VAL A 64 -12.00 14.63 -1.14
CA VAL A 64 -12.26 13.22 -1.47
C VAL A 64 -11.32 12.70 -2.56
N LEU A 65 -10.96 13.51 -3.55
CA LEU A 65 -10.01 13.11 -4.59
C LEU A 65 -8.57 12.92 -4.07
N THR A 66 -8.14 13.73 -3.08
CA THR A 66 -6.75 13.71 -2.60
C THR A 66 -6.55 13.01 -1.25
N ALA A 67 -7.61 12.86 -0.45
CA ALA A 67 -7.53 12.42 0.96
C ALA A 67 -8.77 11.63 1.42
N SER A 68 -9.32 10.77 0.54
CA SER A 68 -10.38 9.84 0.93
C SER A 68 -9.93 8.91 2.04
N THR A 69 -10.79 8.72 3.04
CA THR A 69 -10.60 7.73 4.11
C THR A 69 -11.54 6.56 3.89
N PHE A 70 -11.05 5.35 4.14
CA PHE A 70 -11.81 4.11 3.95
C PHE A 70 -11.77 3.29 5.23
N SER A 71 -12.94 2.89 5.72
CA SER A 71 -13.04 1.97 6.85
C SER A 71 -12.63 0.57 6.43
N ILE A 72 -11.64 0.01 7.11
CA ILE A 72 -11.13 -1.34 6.86
C ILE A 72 -11.76 -2.27 7.90
N ASN A 73 -12.61 -3.19 7.46
CA ASN A 73 -13.37 -4.12 8.34
C ASN A 73 -12.69 -5.48 8.54
N GLY A 74 -11.45 -5.65 8.08
CA GLY A 74 -10.69 -6.89 8.21
C GLY A 74 -9.68 -7.07 7.09
N LYS A 75 -8.92 -8.16 7.16
CA LYS A 75 -8.05 -8.64 6.08
C LYS A 75 -8.83 -9.61 5.19
N SER A 76 -8.46 -9.71 3.91
CA SER A 76 -9.02 -10.72 3.00
C SER A 76 -8.79 -12.14 3.55
N THR A 77 -9.80 -13.01 3.45
CA THR A 77 -9.69 -14.44 3.77
C THR A 77 -9.21 -15.29 2.59
N PHE A 78 -9.12 -14.71 1.39
CA PHE A 78 -8.52 -15.36 0.23
C PHE A 78 -6.99 -15.34 0.38
N LYS A 79 -6.48 -16.47 0.89
CA LYS A 79 -5.09 -16.77 1.23
C LYS A 79 -4.14 -16.75 0.01
N GLU A 80 -3.75 -15.57 -0.42
CA GLU A 80 -2.47 -15.37 -1.14
C GLU A 80 -1.54 -14.55 -0.25
N GLU A 81 -1.35 -14.99 0.99
CA GLU A 81 -0.31 -14.42 1.84
C GLU A 81 1.05 -14.85 1.26
N PHE A 82 1.80 -13.88 0.74
CA PHE A 82 3.07 -14.13 0.05
C PHE A 82 4.24 -14.40 1.01
N VAL A 83 4.12 -13.95 2.26
CA VAL A 83 5.15 -14.01 3.31
C VAL A 83 4.44 -14.04 4.67
N THR A 84 5.03 -14.76 5.61
CA THR A 84 4.61 -14.84 7.01
C THR A 84 5.38 -13.81 7.85
N ALA A 85 4.66 -12.96 8.57
CA ALA A 85 5.26 -12.12 9.61
C ALA A 85 5.31 -12.89 10.94
N GLY A 86 6.45 -12.87 11.62
CA GLY A 86 6.71 -13.73 12.78
C GLY A 86 7.68 -14.88 12.46
N GLY A 87 7.96 -15.72 13.45
CA GLY A 87 8.89 -16.85 13.32
C GLY A 87 9.73 -17.02 14.58
N VAL A 88 10.86 -17.73 14.45
CA VAL A 88 11.83 -17.91 15.54
C VAL A 88 12.42 -16.57 15.97
N ASP A 89 12.48 -16.32 17.28
CA ASP A 89 13.07 -15.09 17.84
C ASP A 89 14.56 -14.98 17.44
N LEU A 90 14.90 -13.88 16.79
CA LEU A 90 16.24 -13.59 16.29
C LEU A 90 17.29 -13.52 17.42
N LYS A 91 16.86 -13.24 18.67
CA LYS A 91 17.77 -13.29 19.83
C LYS A 91 18.32 -14.68 20.08
N GLU A 92 17.64 -15.73 19.63
CA GLU A 92 18.02 -17.13 19.80
C GLU A 92 18.96 -17.64 18.70
N ILE A 93 19.31 -16.79 17.74
CA ILE A 93 20.15 -17.14 16.59
C ILE A 93 21.49 -16.41 16.67
N ASN A 94 22.58 -17.13 16.38
CA ASN A 94 23.89 -16.52 16.12
C ASN A 94 23.99 -16.16 14.63
N PHE A 95 23.78 -14.89 14.27
CA PHE A 95 23.79 -14.47 12.85
C PHE A 95 25.14 -14.59 12.12
N LYS A 96 26.25 -14.88 12.82
CA LYS A 96 27.52 -15.20 12.15
C LYS A 96 27.49 -16.59 11.51
N THR A 97 26.71 -17.52 12.05
CA THR A 97 26.66 -18.92 11.63
C THR A 97 25.25 -19.41 11.32
N PHE A 98 24.22 -18.64 11.68
CA PHE A 98 22.81 -19.01 11.69
C PHE A 98 22.49 -20.23 12.57
N ALA A 99 23.37 -20.55 13.53
CA ALA A 99 23.14 -21.60 14.53
C ALA A 99 22.18 -21.14 15.64
N SER A 100 21.40 -22.07 16.16
CA SER A 100 20.63 -21.89 17.38
C SER A 100 21.55 -21.72 18.59
N LYS A 101 21.23 -20.76 19.45
CA LYS A 101 21.88 -20.57 20.76
C LYS A 101 21.32 -21.51 21.83
N LYS A 102 20.21 -22.19 21.54
CA LYS A 102 19.51 -23.06 22.49
C LYS A 102 19.75 -24.55 22.25
N GLN A 103 20.12 -24.94 21.03
CA GLN A 103 20.33 -26.32 20.67
C GLN A 103 21.55 -26.45 19.77
N GLU A 104 22.50 -27.28 20.19
CA GLU A 104 23.70 -27.58 19.41
C GLU A 104 23.35 -28.29 18.09
N ASN A 105 24.13 -28.03 17.04
CA ASN A 105 23.96 -28.59 15.70
C ASN A 105 22.60 -28.31 15.03
N LEU A 106 21.84 -27.33 15.52
CA LEU A 106 20.62 -26.83 14.88
C LEU A 106 20.86 -25.48 14.22
N TYR A 107 20.50 -25.36 12.94
CA TYR A 107 20.64 -24.13 12.15
C TYR A 107 19.31 -23.79 11.47
N LEU A 108 19.02 -22.49 11.34
CA LEU A 108 17.73 -22.00 10.84
C LEU A 108 17.99 -20.85 9.88
N ALA A 109 17.41 -20.88 8.68
CA ALA A 109 17.49 -19.81 7.69
C ALA A 109 16.18 -19.68 6.90
N GLY A 110 16.01 -18.53 6.24
CA GLY A 110 14.80 -18.22 5.48
C GLY A 110 13.62 -17.81 6.36
N GLU A 111 12.41 -18.02 5.84
CA GLU A 111 11.15 -17.50 6.40
C GLU A 111 10.76 -18.12 7.75
N VAL A 112 11.43 -19.18 8.19
CA VAL A 112 11.22 -19.74 9.55
C VAL A 112 11.71 -18.78 10.65
N LEU A 113 12.68 -17.91 10.33
CA LEU A 113 13.13 -16.85 11.21
C LEU A 113 12.12 -15.72 11.22
N ASN A 114 12.02 -14.99 12.33
CA ASN A 114 11.20 -13.78 12.42
C ASN A 114 11.79 -12.62 11.60
N ILE A 115 11.81 -12.80 10.27
CA ILE A 115 12.33 -11.87 9.27
C ILE A 115 11.35 -11.88 8.09
N ASP A 116 10.60 -10.80 7.97
CA ASP A 116 9.76 -10.49 6.81
C ASP A 116 10.19 -9.16 6.19
N ALA A 117 10.10 -9.07 4.86
CA ALA A 117 10.48 -7.88 4.11
C ALA A 117 9.42 -7.50 3.07
N ILE A 118 9.47 -6.24 2.62
CA ILE A 118 8.65 -5.74 1.51
C ILE A 118 8.88 -6.56 0.23
N THR A 119 7.93 -6.48 -0.70
CA THR A 119 8.06 -7.07 -2.04
C THR A 119 9.26 -6.48 -2.79
N GLY A 120 9.89 -7.27 -3.66
CA GLY A 120 11.07 -6.83 -4.44
C GLY A 120 12.29 -7.75 -4.31
N GLY A 121 12.13 -8.99 -3.84
CA GLY A 121 13.20 -9.99 -3.77
C GLY A 121 13.93 -10.07 -2.43
N PHE A 122 13.58 -9.24 -1.45
CA PHE A 122 14.26 -9.19 -0.14
C PHE A 122 14.11 -10.48 0.68
N ASN A 123 12.93 -11.11 0.66
CA ASN A 123 12.73 -12.39 1.35
C ASN A 123 13.60 -13.50 0.74
N PHE A 124 13.76 -13.50 -0.59
CA PHE A 124 14.69 -14.40 -1.26
C PHE A 124 16.14 -14.11 -0.86
N GLN A 125 16.56 -12.84 -0.85
CA GLN A 125 17.90 -12.46 -0.41
C GLN A 125 18.20 -12.96 1.01
N ASN A 126 17.24 -12.83 1.94
CA ASN A 126 17.37 -13.38 3.30
C ASN A 126 17.56 -14.90 3.30
N ALA A 127 16.74 -15.63 2.53
CA ALA A 127 16.83 -17.08 2.43
C ALA A 127 18.18 -17.55 1.84
N TRP A 128 18.62 -16.93 0.74
CA TRP A 128 19.87 -17.30 0.06
C TRP A 128 21.11 -16.98 0.90
N THR A 129 21.19 -15.77 1.47
CA THR A 129 22.31 -15.38 2.33
C THR A 129 22.40 -16.28 3.55
N GLY A 130 21.28 -16.53 4.24
CA GLY A 130 21.26 -17.39 5.41
C GLY A 130 21.69 -18.82 5.09
N GLY A 131 21.16 -19.40 4.01
CA GLY A 131 21.56 -20.74 3.57
C GLY A 131 23.04 -20.85 3.21
N TRP A 132 23.60 -19.83 2.56
CA TRP A 132 25.03 -19.78 2.23
C TRP A 132 25.92 -19.68 3.48
N ILE A 133 25.54 -18.86 4.47
CA ILE A 133 26.28 -18.74 5.74
C ILE A 133 26.27 -20.06 6.52
N ILE A 134 25.12 -20.75 6.58
CA ILE A 134 25.01 -22.07 7.21
C ILE A 134 25.95 -23.06 6.52
N ALA A 135 25.94 -23.11 5.19
CA ALA A 135 26.78 -24.02 4.43
C ALA A 135 28.28 -23.79 4.71
N GLN A 136 28.72 -22.52 4.77
CA GLN A 136 30.09 -22.19 5.16
C GLN A 136 30.42 -22.63 6.59
N SER A 137 29.53 -22.35 7.54
CA SER A 137 29.75 -22.70 8.95
C SER A 137 29.90 -24.21 9.15
N ILE A 138 29.12 -25.03 8.45
CA ILE A 138 29.17 -26.50 8.57
C ILE A 138 30.40 -27.07 7.87
N SER A 139 30.85 -26.46 6.76
CA SER A 139 31.98 -26.97 5.97
C SER A 139 33.36 -26.77 6.61
N ILE A 140 33.46 -25.93 7.64
CA ILE A 140 34.73 -25.56 8.30
C ILE A 140 34.93 -26.36 9.61
N ASP A 141 33.89 -27.05 10.09
CA ASP A 141 33.94 -28.01 11.20
C ASP A 141 34.28 -29.43 10.69
#